data_AF-A0A517LPM3-F1
#
_entry.id   AF-A0A517LPM3-F1
#
_cell.length_a   1.000
_cell.length_b   1.000
_cell.length_c   1.000
_cell.angle_alpha   90.00
_cell.angle_beta   90.00
_cell.angle_gamma   90.00
#
_symmetry.space_group_name_H-M   'P 1'
#
loop_
_entity.id
_entity.type
_entity.pdbx_description
1 polymer ?
#
loop_
_entity_poly.entity_id
_entity_poly.type
_entity_poly.pdbx_seq_one_letter_code
_entity_poly.pdbx_strand_id
1 'polypeptide(L)'
;MSESWQSISKRKKDQQTSRIPKEWLLPAESLPPPGTLNVLDIPRKCGILDEQDLKITENYDATALVEELATGRLKSVDVTRAFCKRAAIAHQLTNCLTEIFFEQAVERALALDDYLDKVGSPIGPLHGLPISLKDTFKIPGYDASIGMVVLAFKPATSSSTLVDLLINAGAVLYCKTNVPQTLMALDSHNNVFGRVVNPLNSKVTAGGSSGGEGALVAMRGSILGVGTDVGGSIRIPAMCNNLYGIKPSWQRIPYGNQQGSGAPGSSALALPASAGPIATSMRDFELFLRAVAESEPWNVDPDVAYGLWDEQGFSPSKTDIVVGLVRRDGVIDPLPPINKIIDETAAMLRNQGIKTVEMDITPLLSQCQSLANAMFGIDGNNFVFDILESAGEPLSPWLQSRLRRKKAKSLEQVAELHAKKDELRRKFLSIWKDEHGVDIDAFLCPVAPHPVPEIDRWNGVSYTSSFVLLDYPSGTLPIRPLNATDLAGSVPSTPPLGPWDKANRELWTNVDKKVYLGTPLCVQVVAPRLQEKRLVEAMKVIDDAVKAELASTGGKARL
;
A
#
# COMPACT_ATOMS: atom_id res chain seq x y z
N MET A 1 -1.20 -8.34 39.37
CA MET A 1 -0.89 -7.15 38.54
C MET A 1 -1.06 -7.58 37.10
N SER A 2 -1.73 -6.77 36.27
CA SER A 2 -1.74 -7.02 34.82
C SER A 2 -0.30 -7.01 34.28
N GLU A 3 -0.02 -7.85 33.29
CA GLU A 3 1.27 -7.85 32.59
C GLU A 3 1.50 -6.47 31.95
N SER A 4 2.72 -5.95 32.04
CA SER A 4 3.06 -4.65 31.43
C SER A 4 3.11 -4.76 29.90
N TRP A 5 2.78 -3.68 29.20
CA TRP A 5 2.82 -3.66 27.75
C TRP A 5 4.23 -3.94 27.20
N GLN A 6 5.28 -3.55 27.93
CA GLN A 6 6.67 -3.85 27.59
C GLN A 6 6.97 -5.36 27.67
N SER A 7 6.43 -6.06 28.66
CA SER A 7 6.57 -7.51 28.79
C SER A 7 5.89 -8.23 27.62
N ILE A 8 4.68 -7.82 27.26
CA ILE A 8 3.93 -8.36 26.12
C ILE A 8 4.70 -8.10 24.81
N SER A 9 5.18 -6.87 24.59
CA SER A 9 6.01 -6.52 23.43
C SER A 9 7.25 -7.40 23.32
N LYS A 10 8.01 -7.53 24.42
CA LYS A 10 9.22 -8.35 24.45
C LYS A 10 8.91 -9.80 24.05
N ARG A 11 7.88 -10.40 24.65
CA ARG A 11 7.47 -11.77 24.32
C ARG A 11 7.01 -11.94 22.88
N LYS A 12 6.30 -10.95 22.30
CA LYS A 12 5.90 -10.99 20.89
C LYS A 12 7.12 -10.93 19.98
N LYS A 13 8.10 -10.09 20.27
CA LYS A 13 9.38 -10.04 19.52
C LYS A 13 10.17 -11.33 19.67
N ASP A 14 10.24 -11.89 20.87
CA ASP A 14 10.88 -13.19 21.11
C ASP A 14 10.19 -14.30 20.29
N GLN A 15 8.86 -14.29 20.20
CA GLN A 15 8.08 -15.20 19.35
C GLN A 15 8.34 -14.98 17.84
N GLN A 16 8.50 -13.74 17.39
CA GLN A 16 8.87 -13.45 16.00
C GLN A 16 10.24 -14.04 15.66
N THR A 17 11.24 -13.75 16.49
CA THR A 17 12.60 -14.27 16.31
C THR A 17 12.63 -15.79 16.37
N SER A 18 11.89 -16.42 17.29
CA SER A 18 11.87 -17.89 17.41
C SER A 18 11.22 -18.61 16.22
N ARG A 19 10.42 -17.90 15.41
CA ARG A 19 9.75 -18.45 14.21
C ARG A 19 10.62 -18.34 12.96
N ILE A 20 11.78 -17.71 13.04
CA ILE A 20 12.79 -17.73 11.97
C ILE A 20 13.67 -18.97 12.17
N PRO A 21 13.76 -19.88 11.17
CA PRO A 21 14.73 -20.98 11.21
C PRO A 21 16.15 -20.48 11.45
N LYS A 22 16.94 -21.21 12.23
CA LYS A 22 18.28 -20.78 12.67
C LYS A 22 19.23 -20.55 11.50
N GLU A 23 19.10 -21.36 10.46
CA GLU A 23 19.82 -21.29 9.20
C GLU A 23 19.49 -20.05 8.36
N TRP A 24 18.39 -19.34 8.66
CA TRP A 24 17.97 -18.11 7.96
C TRP A 24 18.24 -16.85 8.80
N LEU A 25 18.90 -16.99 9.96
CA LEU A 25 19.37 -15.85 10.73
C LEU A 25 20.59 -15.23 10.04
N LEU A 26 20.60 -13.90 9.92
CA LEU A 26 21.72 -13.18 9.33
C LEU A 26 22.99 -13.41 10.14
N PRO A 27 24.09 -13.84 9.50
CA PRO A 27 25.40 -13.85 10.13
C PRO A 27 25.78 -12.44 10.63
N ALA A 28 26.55 -12.36 11.70
CA ALA A 28 26.92 -11.08 12.31
C ALA A 28 27.69 -10.17 11.33
N GLU A 29 28.50 -10.78 10.46
CA GLU A 29 29.24 -10.14 9.37
C GLU A 29 28.37 -9.60 8.24
N SER A 30 27.14 -10.11 8.11
CA SER A 30 26.15 -9.69 7.11
C SER A 30 25.22 -8.59 7.63
N LEU A 31 25.30 -8.26 8.93
CA LEU A 31 24.53 -7.16 9.49
C LEU A 31 25.09 -5.82 9.00
N PRO A 32 24.23 -4.90 8.51
CA PRO A 32 24.69 -3.62 8.02
C PRO A 32 25.35 -2.82 9.16
N PRO A 33 26.51 -2.17 8.91
CA PRO A 33 27.10 -1.25 9.87
C PRO A 33 26.12 -0.14 10.28
N PRO A 34 26.22 0.39 11.51
CA PRO A 34 25.43 1.53 11.94
C PRO A 34 25.52 2.70 10.95
N GLY A 35 24.37 3.22 10.53
CA GLY A 35 24.29 4.34 9.57
C GLY A 35 24.16 3.93 8.11
N THR A 36 24.18 2.63 7.78
CA THR A 36 23.82 2.14 6.44
C THR A 36 22.43 2.63 6.04
N LEU A 37 22.33 3.26 4.86
CA LEU A 37 21.05 3.79 4.36
C LEU A 37 20.26 2.73 3.57
N ASN A 38 20.90 2.11 2.58
CA ASN A 38 20.27 1.16 1.68
C ASN A 38 20.73 -0.26 2.01
N VAL A 39 19.79 -1.18 2.14
CA VAL A 39 20.03 -2.59 2.49
C VAL A 39 19.50 -3.58 1.44
N LEU A 40 19.09 -3.09 0.26
CA LEU A 40 18.48 -3.91 -0.80
C LEU A 40 19.44 -4.96 -1.40
N ASP A 41 20.75 -4.75 -1.28
CA ASP A 41 21.77 -5.65 -1.82
C ASP A 41 22.17 -6.78 -0.85
N ILE A 42 21.83 -6.66 0.44
CA ILE A 42 22.19 -7.63 1.48
C ILE A 42 21.66 -9.04 1.18
N PRO A 43 20.42 -9.26 0.71
CA PRO A 43 19.94 -10.60 0.37
C PRO A 43 20.88 -11.38 -0.58
N ARG A 44 21.52 -10.69 -1.53
CA ARG A 44 22.49 -11.30 -2.46
C ARG A 44 23.84 -11.62 -1.84
N LYS A 45 24.20 -10.93 -0.76
CA LYS A 45 25.55 -10.94 -0.16
C LYS A 45 25.63 -11.74 1.13
N CYS A 46 24.49 -11.97 1.79
CA CYS A 46 24.46 -12.55 3.13
C CYS A 46 24.74 -14.06 3.21
N GLY A 47 24.75 -14.77 2.08
CA GLY A 47 25.06 -16.20 1.99
C GLY A 47 23.90 -17.16 2.33
N ILE A 48 22.71 -16.65 2.65
CA ILE A 48 21.52 -17.48 2.97
C ILE A 48 20.78 -17.96 1.70
N LEU A 49 20.76 -17.12 0.66
CA LEU A 49 20.10 -17.43 -0.61
C LEU A 49 21.09 -18.09 -1.56
N ASP A 50 20.73 -19.25 -2.10
CA ASP A 50 21.47 -19.89 -3.18
C ASP A 50 21.13 -19.28 -4.55
N GLU A 51 21.78 -19.74 -5.62
CA GLU A 51 21.55 -19.22 -6.98
C GLU A 51 20.10 -19.41 -7.44
N GLN A 52 19.45 -20.50 -7.04
CA GLN A 52 18.08 -20.79 -7.41
C GLN A 52 17.10 -19.90 -6.64
N ASP A 53 17.33 -19.69 -5.34
CA ASP A 53 16.55 -18.75 -4.52
C ASP A 53 16.60 -17.33 -5.12
N LEU A 54 17.81 -16.89 -5.51
CA LEU A 54 18.02 -15.59 -6.14
C LEU A 54 17.31 -15.51 -7.49
N LYS A 55 17.43 -16.53 -8.34
CA LYS A 55 16.73 -16.60 -9.62
C LYS A 55 15.22 -16.50 -9.45
N ILE A 56 14.64 -17.29 -8.55
CA ILE A 56 13.19 -17.30 -8.26
C ILE A 56 12.72 -15.92 -7.81
N THR A 57 13.42 -15.32 -6.84
CA THR A 57 12.96 -14.08 -6.20
C THR A 57 13.31 -12.81 -6.99
N GLU A 58 14.20 -12.87 -7.98
CA GLU A 58 14.64 -11.70 -8.77
C GLU A 58 14.20 -11.69 -10.23
N ASN A 59 14.10 -12.85 -10.87
CA ASN A 59 13.87 -12.90 -12.33
C ASN A 59 12.39 -13.03 -12.71
N TYR A 60 11.50 -13.13 -11.73
CA TYR A 60 10.09 -13.30 -11.95
C TYR A 60 9.26 -12.23 -11.23
N ASP A 61 8.17 -11.83 -11.87
CA ASP A 61 7.02 -11.20 -11.21
C ASP A 61 5.93 -12.26 -10.91
N ALA A 62 4.82 -11.86 -10.30
CA ALA A 62 3.83 -12.81 -9.82
C ALA A 62 3.15 -13.53 -10.99
N THR A 63 2.84 -12.80 -12.07
CA THR A 63 2.30 -13.40 -13.30
C THR A 63 3.24 -14.44 -13.89
N ALA A 64 4.54 -14.16 -14.02
CA ALA A 64 5.49 -15.14 -14.54
C ALA A 64 5.60 -16.38 -13.63
N LEU A 65 5.61 -16.20 -12.31
CA LEU A 65 5.68 -17.34 -11.39
C LEU A 65 4.46 -18.24 -11.49
N VAL A 66 3.26 -17.68 -11.57
CA VAL A 66 2.05 -18.48 -11.77
C VAL A 66 2.12 -19.30 -13.06
N GLU A 67 2.66 -18.74 -14.15
CA GLU A 67 2.86 -19.48 -15.40
C GLU A 67 3.83 -20.68 -15.25
N GLU A 68 4.94 -20.48 -14.53
CA GLU A 68 5.90 -21.56 -14.25
C GLU A 68 5.35 -22.62 -13.29
N LEU A 69 4.62 -22.19 -12.25
CA LEU A 69 3.99 -23.05 -11.25
C LEU A 69 2.86 -23.89 -11.85
N ALA A 70 1.99 -23.27 -12.66
CA ALA A 70 0.87 -23.97 -13.31
C ALA A 70 1.33 -25.07 -14.27
N THR A 71 2.54 -24.97 -14.81
CA THR A 71 3.13 -25.99 -15.69
C THR A 71 4.02 -26.99 -14.96
N GLY A 72 4.26 -26.79 -13.66
CA GLY A 72 5.16 -27.62 -12.85
C GLY A 72 6.65 -27.45 -13.18
N ARG A 73 7.02 -26.46 -14.01
CA ARG A 73 8.43 -26.15 -14.34
C ARG A 73 9.19 -25.64 -13.12
N LEU A 74 8.51 -24.90 -12.26
CA LEU A 74 8.95 -24.62 -10.90
C LEU A 74 8.00 -25.32 -9.94
N LYS A 75 8.55 -25.93 -8.88
CA LYS A 75 7.76 -26.50 -7.80
C LYS A 75 7.39 -25.40 -6.80
N SER A 76 6.14 -25.44 -6.33
CA SER A 76 5.58 -24.53 -5.34
C SER A 76 6.42 -24.52 -4.06
N VAL A 77 6.92 -25.68 -3.62
CA VAL A 77 7.75 -25.78 -2.43
C VAL A 77 9.08 -25.02 -2.55
N ASP A 78 9.71 -25.05 -3.73
CA ASP A 78 10.98 -24.35 -3.97
C ASP A 78 10.76 -22.84 -4.02
N VAL A 79 9.70 -22.42 -4.71
CA VAL A 79 9.29 -21.00 -4.76
C VAL A 79 8.97 -20.48 -3.36
N THR A 80 8.16 -21.21 -2.61
CA THR A 80 7.77 -20.85 -1.23
C THR A 80 8.98 -20.75 -0.31
N ARG A 81 9.91 -21.72 -0.35
CA ARG A 81 11.15 -21.67 0.46
C ARG A 81 12.02 -20.48 0.13
N ALA A 82 12.21 -20.17 -1.15
CA ALA A 82 12.99 -19.01 -1.59
C ALA A 82 12.41 -17.69 -1.03
N PHE A 83 11.09 -17.51 -1.11
CA PHE A 83 10.43 -16.33 -0.54
C PHE A 83 10.47 -16.31 0.99
N CYS A 84 10.31 -17.46 1.68
CA CYS A 84 10.42 -17.53 3.14
C CYS A 84 11.82 -17.13 3.63
N LYS A 85 12.89 -17.64 2.98
CA LYS A 85 14.29 -17.25 3.28
C LYS A 85 14.48 -15.74 3.09
N ARG A 86 14.03 -15.19 1.95
CA ARG A 86 14.19 -13.76 1.64
C ARG A 86 13.36 -12.86 2.55
N ALA A 87 12.16 -13.29 2.95
CA ALA A 87 11.34 -12.60 3.94
C ALA A 87 11.98 -12.60 5.34
N ALA A 88 12.62 -13.71 5.75
CA ALA A 88 13.39 -13.77 7.00
C ALA A 88 14.55 -12.76 7.00
N ILE A 89 15.29 -12.65 5.89
CA ILE A 89 16.35 -11.64 5.72
C ILE A 89 15.76 -10.23 5.79
N ALA A 90 14.69 -9.96 5.02
CA ALA A 90 14.04 -8.66 5.01
C ALA A 90 13.56 -8.25 6.40
N HIS A 91 12.98 -9.18 7.17
CA HIS A 91 12.52 -8.91 8.53
C HIS A 91 13.65 -8.48 9.47
N GLN A 92 14.79 -9.17 9.42
CA GLN A 92 15.94 -8.84 10.26
C GLN A 92 16.55 -7.46 9.93
N LEU A 93 16.39 -7.00 8.69
CA LEU A 93 16.90 -5.69 8.23
C LEU A 93 15.89 -4.54 8.41
N THR A 94 14.60 -4.83 8.35
CA THR A 94 13.54 -3.80 8.24
C THR A 94 12.44 -3.90 9.27
N ASN A 95 12.37 -4.99 10.03
CA ASN A 95 11.30 -5.29 10.99
C ASN A 95 9.89 -5.27 10.36
N CYS A 96 9.78 -5.80 9.15
CA CYS A 96 8.57 -5.73 8.32
C CYS A 96 7.49 -6.80 8.61
N LEU A 97 7.77 -7.85 9.39
CA LEU A 97 6.84 -8.95 9.66
C LEU A 97 6.19 -8.81 11.05
N THR A 98 4.97 -9.33 11.23
CA THR A 98 4.28 -9.52 12.52
C THR A 98 4.21 -11.00 12.86
N GLU A 99 3.50 -11.78 12.05
CA GLU A 99 3.31 -13.21 12.21
C GLU A 99 4.08 -13.96 11.13
N ILE A 100 4.94 -14.89 11.54
CA ILE A 100 5.72 -15.76 10.65
C ILE A 100 5.16 -17.17 10.73
N PHE A 101 4.91 -17.80 9.57
CA PHE A 101 4.34 -19.16 9.49
C PHE A 101 4.84 -19.93 8.28
N PHE A 102 6.16 -19.87 8.09
CA PHE A 102 6.86 -20.49 6.96
C PHE A 102 6.68 -22.01 6.88
N GLU A 103 6.59 -22.72 8.02
CA GLU A 103 6.39 -24.17 8.03
C GLU A 103 5.05 -24.56 7.40
N GLN A 104 3.95 -23.93 7.82
CA GLN A 104 2.62 -24.13 7.24
C GLN A 104 2.57 -23.77 5.75
N ALA A 105 3.30 -22.72 5.36
CA ALA A 105 3.42 -22.35 3.94
C ALA A 105 4.10 -23.45 3.13
N VAL A 106 5.19 -24.03 3.64
CA VAL A 106 5.91 -25.15 2.99
C VAL A 106 5.04 -26.40 2.90
N GLU A 107 4.28 -26.73 3.95
CA GLU A 107 3.33 -27.85 3.94
C GLU A 107 2.25 -27.66 2.85
N ARG A 108 1.66 -26.46 2.77
CA ARG A 108 0.67 -26.11 1.74
C ARG A 108 1.28 -26.20 0.34
N ALA A 109 2.51 -25.72 0.16
CA ALA A 109 3.21 -25.75 -1.10
C ALA A 109 3.48 -27.18 -1.59
N LEU A 110 3.92 -28.08 -0.70
CA LEU A 110 4.06 -29.51 -0.99
C LEU A 110 2.72 -30.14 -1.41
N ALA A 111 1.63 -29.81 -0.72
CA ALA A 111 0.31 -30.31 -1.08
C ALA A 111 -0.18 -29.80 -2.45
N LEU A 112 0.24 -28.61 -2.87
CA LEU A 112 -0.05 -28.06 -4.20
C LEU A 112 0.73 -28.78 -5.29
N ASP A 113 2.01 -29.04 -5.07
CA ASP A 113 2.84 -29.82 -5.99
C ASP A 113 2.27 -31.23 -6.17
N ASP A 114 1.91 -31.91 -5.07
CA ASP A 114 1.26 -33.23 -5.09
C ASP A 114 -0.09 -33.21 -5.83
N TYR A 115 -0.87 -32.13 -5.67
CA TYR A 115 -2.15 -31.97 -6.37
C TYR A 115 -1.92 -31.85 -7.88
N LEU A 116 -0.99 -30.98 -8.29
CA LEU A 116 -0.68 -30.75 -9.70
C LEU A 116 -0.17 -32.04 -10.36
N ASP A 117 0.72 -32.78 -9.70
CA ASP A 117 1.27 -34.04 -10.21
C ASP A 117 0.18 -35.13 -10.37
N LYS A 118 -0.86 -35.14 -9.52
CA LYS A 118 -1.96 -36.13 -9.58
C LYS A 118 -3.08 -35.74 -10.55
N VAL A 119 -3.45 -34.46 -10.59
CA VAL A 119 -4.62 -33.96 -11.34
C VAL A 119 -4.24 -33.51 -12.75
N GLY A 120 -2.99 -33.05 -12.94
CA GLY A 120 -2.49 -32.56 -14.23
C GLY A 120 -2.92 -31.13 -14.58
N SER A 121 -3.54 -30.41 -13.65
CA SER A 121 -3.93 -29.01 -13.82
C SER A 121 -3.84 -28.23 -12.49
N PRO A 122 -3.61 -26.90 -12.53
CA PRO A 122 -3.56 -26.08 -11.33
C PRO A 122 -4.91 -26.05 -10.61
N ILE A 123 -4.88 -25.98 -9.27
CA ILE A 123 -6.08 -25.90 -8.43
C ILE A 123 -6.87 -24.59 -8.61
N GLY A 124 -6.20 -23.54 -9.12
CA GLY A 124 -6.78 -22.22 -9.29
C GLY A 124 -5.78 -21.23 -9.90
N PRO A 125 -6.22 -19.98 -10.14
CA PRO A 125 -5.43 -18.99 -10.88
C PRO A 125 -4.18 -18.49 -10.15
N LEU A 126 -4.05 -18.76 -8.85
CA LEU A 126 -2.89 -18.38 -8.03
C LEU A 126 -2.11 -19.61 -7.53
N HIS A 127 -2.25 -20.75 -8.19
CA HIS A 127 -1.64 -22.03 -7.79
C HIS A 127 -0.16 -21.88 -7.45
N GLY A 128 0.18 -22.13 -6.18
CA GLY A 128 1.54 -22.17 -5.66
C GLY A 128 2.18 -20.82 -5.38
N LEU A 129 1.49 -19.70 -5.65
CA LEU A 129 2.07 -18.37 -5.53
C LEU A 129 2.16 -17.91 -4.07
N PRO A 130 3.33 -17.54 -3.54
CA PRO A 130 3.44 -16.95 -2.21
C PRO A 130 2.90 -15.51 -2.16
N ILE A 131 1.99 -15.22 -1.22
CA ILE A 131 1.40 -13.88 -1.02
C ILE A 131 1.53 -13.45 0.44
N SER A 132 2.01 -12.22 0.66
CA SER A 132 2.07 -11.57 1.99
C SER A 132 0.81 -10.79 2.30
N LEU A 133 0.45 -10.70 3.59
CA LEU A 133 -0.76 -10.04 4.05
C LEU A 133 -0.47 -9.03 5.17
N LYS A 134 -1.07 -7.84 5.10
CA LYS A 134 -1.05 -6.90 6.21
C LYS A 134 -1.61 -7.49 7.52
N ASP A 135 -1.10 -7.05 8.67
CA ASP A 135 -1.50 -7.58 10.00
C ASP A 135 -3.02 -7.60 10.29
N THR A 136 -3.80 -6.81 9.57
CA THR A 136 -5.26 -6.73 9.71
C THR A 136 -6.01 -8.00 9.31
N PHE A 137 -5.44 -8.81 8.41
CA PHE A 137 -6.10 -10.02 7.93
C PHE A 137 -6.06 -11.11 9.00
N LYS A 138 -7.23 -11.66 9.34
CA LYS A 138 -7.35 -12.74 10.31
C LYS A 138 -7.03 -14.06 9.63
N ILE A 139 -6.10 -14.80 10.21
CA ILE A 139 -5.72 -16.16 9.80
C ILE A 139 -5.83 -17.01 11.05
N PRO A 140 -6.59 -18.12 11.04
CA PRO A 140 -6.76 -18.97 12.22
C PRO A 140 -5.41 -19.37 12.85
N GLY A 141 -5.29 -19.23 14.17
CA GLY A 141 -4.06 -19.55 14.90
C GLY A 141 -3.02 -18.41 14.98
N TYR A 142 -3.24 -17.30 14.28
CA TYR A 142 -2.35 -16.13 14.29
C TYR A 142 -3.07 -14.87 14.78
N ASP A 143 -2.35 -14.01 15.49
CA ASP A 143 -2.90 -12.74 15.96
C ASP A 143 -3.18 -11.82 14.78
N ALA A 144 -4.25 -11.02 14.87
CA ALA A 144 -4.38 -9.78 14.11
C ALA A 144 -4.31 -8.63 15.13
N SER A 145 -3.09 -8.21 15.43
CA SER A 145 -2.82 -7.32 16.57
C SER A 145 -3.09 -5.86 16.27
N ILE A 146 -3.00 -5.48 14.99
CA ILE A 146 -3.03 -4.10 14.48
C ILE A 146 -2.07 -3.15 15.25
N GLY A 147 -0.95 -3.71 15.72
CA GLY A 147 0.05 -3.00 16.50
C GLY A 147 -0.41 -2.60 17.91
N MET A 148 -1.42 -3.26 18.47
CA MET A 148 -1.98 -2.95 19.79
C MET A 148 -1.75 -4.12 20.76
N VAL A 149 -1.22 -3.81 21.93
CA VAL A 149 -0.82 -4.78 22.96
C VAL A 149 -2.00 -5.61 23.46
N VAL A 150 -3.16 -4.98 23.58
CA VAL A 150 -4.43 -5.62 23.98
C VAL A 150 -4.89 -6.73 23.02
N LEU A 151 -4.39 -6.76 21.78
CA LEU A 151 -4.73 -7.75 20.75
C LEU A 151 -3.61 -8.76 20.52
N ALA A 152 -2.48 -8.63 21.21
CA ALA A 152 -1.40 -9.61 21.19
C ALA A 152 -1.79 -10.87 21.97
N PHE A 153 -1.33 -12.04 21.51
CA PHE A 153 -1.65 -13.36 22.05
C PHE A 153 -3.17 -13.65 22.08
N LYS A 154 -3.87 -13.17 21.06
CA LYS A 154 -5.30 -13.40 20.81
C LYS A 154 -5.46 -13.90 19.38
N PRO A 155 -5.04 -15.15 19.11
CA PRO A 155 -5.06 -15.67 17.76
C PRO A 155 -6.49 -15.69 17.23
N ALA A 156 -6.64 -15.37 15.95
CA ALA A 156 -7.94 -15.46 15.31
C ALA A 156 -8.45 -16.90 15.33
N THR A 157 -9.75 -17.07 15.49
CA THR A 157 -10.44 -18.36 15.42
C THR A 157 -11.13 -18.59 14.09
N SER A 158 -11.22 -17.54 13.26
CA SER A 158 -11.82 -17.56 11.93
C SER A 158 -11.02 -16.68 10.98
N SER A 159 -11.16 -16.98 9.70
CA SER A 159 -10.43 -16.34 8.61
C SER A 159 -11.14 -15.06 8.13
N SER A 160 -10.38 -14.09 7.62
CA SER A 160 -10.96 -12.99 6.83
C SER A 160 -11.39 -13.51 5.46
N THR A 161 -12.46 -12.99 4.89
CA THR A 161 -13.04 -13.54 3.64
C THR A 161 -12.02 -13.59 2.50
N LEU A 162 -11.21 -12.54 2.33
CA LEU A 162 -10.16 -12.52 1.30
C LEU A 162 -9.09 -13.60 1.49
N VAL A 163 -8.76 -13.96 2.73
CA VAL A 163 -7.78 -15.02 3.04
C VAL A 163 -8.26 -16.35 2.47
N ASP A 164 -9.52 -16.70 2.71
CA ASP A 164 -10.10 -17.95 2.22
C ASP A 164 -10.15 -17.98 0.69
N LEU A 165 -10.53 -16.87 0.05
CA LEU A 165 -10.56 -16.78 -1.41
C LEU A 165 -9.17 -16.94 -2.04
N LEU A 166 -8.14 -16.34 -1.45
CA LEU A 166 -6.76 -16.49 -1.93
C LEU A 166 -6.26 -17.94 -1.78
N ILE A 167 -6.54 -18.60 -0.64
CA ILE A 167 -6.18 -20.01 -0.41
C ILE A 167 -6.88 -20.92 -1.42
N ASN A 168 -8.18 -20.69 -1.66
CA ASN A 168 -9.00 -21.45 -2.61
C ASN A 168 -8.55 -21.23 -4.05
N ALA A 169 -8.08 -20.02 -4.40
CA ALA A 169 -7.45 -19.73 -5.68
C ALA A 169 -6.07 -20.38 -5.85
N GLY A 170 -5.54 -21.04 -4.80
CA GLY A 170 -4.29 -21.81 -4.85
C GLY A 170 -3.07 -21.08 -4.28
N ALA A 171 -3.24 -19.89 -3.69
CA ALA A 171 -2.13 -19.14 -3.12
C ALA A 171 -1.54 -19.81 -1.86
N VAL A 172 -0.28 -19.48 -1.59
CA VAL A 172 0.46 -19.88 -0.39
C VAL A 172 0.67 -18.64 0.49
N LEU A 173 0.00 -18.58 1.63
CA LEU A 173 0.21 -17.51 2.61
C LEU A 173 1.30 -17.93 3.58
N TYR A 174 2.25 -17.03 3.89
CA TYR A 174 3.46 -17.41 4.65
C TYR A 174 3.89 -16.43 5.73
N CYS A 175 3.40 -15.19 5.69
CA CYS A 175 3.63 -14.20 6.73
C CYS A 175 2.54 -13.13 6.77
N LYS A 176 2.50 -12.43 7.89
CA LYS A 176 1.80 -11.16 8.03
C LYS A 176 2.78 -10.01 8.24
N THR A 177 2.43 -8.81 7.80
CA THR A 177 3.33 -7.65 7.80
C THR A 177 2.92 -6.53 8.73
N ASN A 178 3.94 -5.83 9.23
CA ASN A 178 3.88 -4.84 10.30
C ASN A 178 3.19 -3.53 9.89
N VAL A 179 2.57 -2.90 10.87
CA VAL A 179 1.64 -1.76 10.72
C VAL A 179 1.90 -0.71 11.82
N PRO A 180 1.49 0.55 11.67
CA PRO A 180 1.44 1.45 12.81
C PRO A 180 0.38 1.04 13.81
N GLN A 181 0.58 1.48 15.06
CA GLN A 181 -0.39 1.31 16.14
C GLN A 181 -1.76 1.81 15.67
N THR A 182 -2.81 1.02 15.89
CA THR A 182 -4.21 1.32 15.54
C THR A 182 -4.53 1.48 14.04
N LEU A 183 -3.52 1.36 13.16
CA LEU A 183 -3.59 1.66 11.72
C LEU A 183 -3.73 3.16 11.38
N MET A 184 -3.82 4.06 12.36
CA MET A 184 -4.17 5.47 12.15
C MET A 184 -2.97 6.39 11.90
N ALA A 185 -1.89 5.87 11.32
CA ALA A 185 -0.71 6.65 10.96
C ALA A 185 -0.29 6.43 9.50
N LEU A 186 0.30 7.47 8.92
CA LEU A 186 0.92 7.45 7.58
C LEU A 186 2.44 7.12 7.66
N ASP A 187 2.80 6.46 8.75
CA ASP A 187 4.11 5.92 9.09
C ASP A 187 3.89 4.50 9.65
N SER A 188 4.92 3.73 9.98
CA SER A 188 4.81 2.35 10.46
C SER A 188 5.63 2.11 11.73
N HIS A 189 5.04 2.46 12.87
CA HIS A 189 5.55 2.14 14.20
C HIS A 189 4.43 1.79 15.17
N ASN A 190 4.65 0.75 15.97
CA ASN A 190 3.80 0.37 17.08
C ASN A 190 4.63 -0.15 18.27
N ASN A 191 4.04 -0.24 19.46
CA ASN A 191 4.78 -0.69 20.63
C ASN A 191 4.94 -2.21 20.72
N VAL A 192 4.13 -2.99 20.00
CA VAL A 192 4.22 -4.46 19.99
C VAL A 192 5.52 -4.90 19.29
N PHE A 193 5.67 -4.53 18.03
CA PHE A 193 6.73 -4.98 17.12
C PHE A 193 7.81 -3.91 16.88
N GLY A 194 7.51 -2.63 17.09
CA GLY A 194 8.45 -1.52 16.84
C GLY A 194 8.31 -0.91 15.45
N ARG A 195 9.39 -0.25 14.99
CA ARG A 195 9.43 0.50 13.72
C ARG A 195 9.71 -0.40 12.53
N VAL A 196 9.00 -0.17 11.42
CA VAL A 196 9.42 -0.64 10.10
C VAL A 196 10.43 0.37 9.53
N VAL A 197 11.55 -0.12 9.01
CA VAL A 197 12.59 0.70 8.38
C VAL A 197 12.46 0.59 6.85
N ASN A 198 12.57 1.73 6.15
CA ASN A 198 12.56 1.74 4.69
C ASN A 198 13.88 1.13 4.16
N PRO A 199 13.83 0.07 3.33
CA PRO A 199 15.03 -0.63 2.87
C PRO A 199 15.88 0.17 1.87
N LEU A 200 15.29 1.17 1.19
CA LEU A 200 16.01 2.05 0.26
C LEU A 200 16.84 3.10 1.00
N ASN A 201 16.32 3.61 2.13
CA ASN A 201 16.97 4.63 2.93
C ASN A 201 16.43 4.62 4.37
N SER A 202 17.25 4.15 5.31
CA SER A 202 16.89 4.00 6.74
C SER A 202 16.54 5.31 7.47
N LYS A 203 16.76 6.48 6.86
CA LYS A 203 16.40 7.79 7.43
C LYS A 203 14.99 8.26 7.07
N VAL A 204 14.36 7.68 6.06
CA VAL A 204 13.03 8.07 5.59
C VAL A 204 11.96 7.07 6.00
N THR A 205 10.71 7.53 6.02
CA THR A 205 9.60 6.66 6.38
C THR A 205 9.40 5.52 5.36
N ALA A 206 8.99 4.35 5.84
CA ALA A 206 8.48 3.27 4.97
C ALA A 206 7.02 3.54 4.53
N GLY A 207 6.42 4.64 4.97
CA GLY A 207 5.01 4.93 4.79
C GLY A 207 4.13 4.10 5.71
N GLY A 208 2.83 4.35 5.65
CA GLY A 208 1.85 3.63 6.45
C GLY A 208 0.43 3.77 5.94
N SER A 209 -0.49 2.90 6.38
CA SER A 209 -0.32 1.90 7.43
C SER A 209 0.15 0.52 6.96
N SER A 210 0.30 0.27 5.65
CA SER A 210 0.84 -1.01 5.13
C SER A 210 2.36 -0.95 4.90
N GLY A 211 3.12 -0.32 5.80
CA GLY A 211 4.57 -0.12 5.60
C GLY A 211 5.37 -1.42 5.67
N GLY A 212 4.91 -2.42 6.41
CA GLY A 212 5.50 -3.76 6.40
C GLY A 212 5.42 -4.41 5.01
N GLU A 213 4.26 -4.36 4.34
CA GLU A 213 4.13 -4.80 2.94
C GLU A 213 5.10 -4.01 2.05
N GLY A 214 5.15 -2.69 2.18
CA GLY A 214 6.04 -1.83 1.40
C GLY A 214 7.51 -2.24 1.52
N ALA A 215 8.00 -2.44 2.75
CA ALA A 215 9.38 -2.86 3.00
C ALA A 215 9.66 -4.30 2.53
N LEU A 216 8.74 -5.24 2.80
CA LEU A 216 8.89 -6.64 2.41
C LEU A 216 8.93 -6.82 0.89
N VAL A 217 8.01 -6.17 0.18
CA VAL A 217 7.90 -6.25 -1.28
C VAL A 217 9.11 -5.57 -1.96
N ALA A 218 9.58 -4.43 -1.43
CA ALA A 218 10.78 -3.77 -1.96
C ALA A 218 12.06 -4.61 -1.76
N MET A 219 12.15 -5.36 -0.66
CA MET A 219 13.22 -6.33 -0.44
C MET A 219 13.07 -7.61 -1.28
N ARG A 220 11.99 -7.74 -2.06
CA ARG A 220 11.56 -8.94 -2.79
C ARG A 220 11.39 -10.18 -1.91
N GLY A 221 11.20 -9.98 -0.60
CA GLY A 221 10.75 -11.04 0.30
C GLY A 221 9.30 -11.45 0.01
N SER A 222 8.58 -10.58 -0.70
CA SER A 222 7.33 -10.82 -1.42
C SER A 222 7.42 -10.11 -2.77
N ILE A 223 6.64 -10.52 -3.76
CA ILE A 223 6.48 -9.78 -5.03
C ILE A 223 5.05 -9.27 -5.25
N LEU A 224 4.10 -9.85 -4.51
CA LEU A 224 2.69 -9.48 -4.48
C LEU A 224 2.20 -9.60 -3.04
N GLY A 225 1.75 -8.49 -2.49
CA GLY A 225 1.25 -8.39 -1.12
C GLY A 225 -0.10 -7.69 -1.05
N VAL A 226 -0.84 -7.88 0.04
CA VAL A 226 -2.16 -7.26 0.21
C VAL A 226 -2.13 -6.27 1.37
N GLY A 227 -2.36 -5.00 1.05
CA GLY A 227 -2.53 -3.92 2.00
C GLY A 227 -4.00 -3.54 2.20
N THR A 228 -4.23 -2.52 3.03
CA THR A 228 -5.53 -1.86 3.17
C THR A 228 -5.38 -0.36 3.17
N ASP A 229 -6.42 0.35 2.72
CA ASP A 229 -6.39 1.79 2.48
C ASP A 229 -7.73 2.44 2.80
N VAL A 230 -7.71 3.31 3.80
CA VAL A 230 -8.80 4.23 4.19
C VAL A 230 -8.34 5.69 4.17
N GLY A 231 -7.10 5.94 3.73
CA GLY A 231 -6.48 7.27 3.72
C GLY A 231 -5.20 7.36 2.90
N GLY A 232 -4.83 6.32 2.16
CA GLY A 232 -3.56 6.23 1.41
C GLY A 232 -2.71 5.05 1.81
N SER A 233 -3.18 4.17 2.69
CA SER A 233 -2.36 3.13 3.31
C SER A 233 -1.89 1.99 2.41
N ILE A 234 -2.32 1.93 1.13
CA ILE A 234 -1.67 1.11 0.09
C ILE A 234 -0.71 1.99 -0.71
N ARG A 235 -1.19 3.15 -1.15
CA ARG A 235 -0.51 4.09 -2.05
C ARG A 235 0.76 4.73 -1.47
N ILE A 236 0.72 5.08 -0.19
CA ILE A 236 1.81 5.74 0.52
C ILE A 236 2.98 4.78 0.74
N PRO A 237 2.81 3.57 1.30
CA PRO A 237 3.89 2.57 1.32
C PRO A 237 4.42 2.23 -0.07
N ALA A 238 3.56 2.13 -1.09
CA ALA A 238 4.02 1.89 -2.45
C ALA A 238 4.95 3.01 -2.95
N MET A 239 4.56 4.28 -2.76
CA MET A 239 5.39 5.44 -3.07
C MET A 239 6.73 5.42 -2.31
N CYS A 240 6.69 5.17 -0.99
CA CYS A 240 7.88 5.26 -0.15
C CYS A 240 8.94 4.21 -0.50
N ASN A 241 8.52 3.06 -1.01
CA ASN A 241 9.39 1.89 -1.21
C ASN A 241 9.64 1.56 -2.69
N ASN A 242 9.35 2.48 -3.62
CA ASN A 242 9.52 2.32 -5.07
C ASN A 242 8.70 1.18 -5.68
N LEU A 243 7.44 1.07 -5.27
CA LEU A 243 6.52 0.02 -5.68
C LEU A 243 5.28 0.59 -6.35
N TYR A 244 4.53 -0.31 -6.97
CA TYR A 244 3.19 0.00 -7.43
C TYR A 244 2.20 -0.44 -6.36
N GLY A 245 1.06 0.24 -6.29
CA GLY A 245 -0.04 -0.19 -5.42
C GLY A 245 -1.36 0.36 -5.89
N ILE A 246 -2.42 -0.43 -5.76
CA ILE A 246 -3.78 -0.03 -6.16
C ILE A 246 -4.69 -0.08 -4.93
N LYS A 247 -5.40 1.01 -4.68
CA LYS A 247 -6.60 1.04 -3.85
C LYS A 247 -7.81 0.89 -4.77
N PRO A 248 -8.48 -0.28 -4.81
CA PRO A 248 -9.76 -0.45 -5.50
C PRO A 248 -10.87 0.42 -4.90
N SER A 249 -12.02 0.46 -5.55
CA SER A 249 -13.26 0.86 -4.85
C SER A 249 -13.52 -0.10 -3.68
N TRP A 250 -14.11 0.38 -2.59
CA TRP A 250 -14.21 -0.41 -1.37
C TRP A 250 -15.04 -1.70 -1.52
N GLN A 251 -16.00 -1.72 -2.47
CA GLN A 251 -16.86 -2.88 -2.74
C GLN A 251 -16.26 -3.90 -3.71
N ARG A 252 -15.00 -3.76 -4.14
CA ARG A 252 -14.44 -4.63 -5.19
C ARG A 252 -13.65 -5.80 -4.66
N ILE A 253 -13.03 -5.63 -3.50
CA ILE A 253 -12.28 -6.68 -2.82
C ILE A 253 -12.98 -6.93 -1.49
N PRO A 254 -13.30 -8.18 -1.14
CA PRO A 254 -13.99 -8.50 0.10
C PRO A 254 -13.17 -8.05 1.31
N TYR A 255 -13.87 -7.52 2.31
CA TYR A 255 -13.33 -6.97 3.55
C TYR A 255 -13.93 -7.65 4.80
N GLY A 256 -14.74 -8.69 4.59
CA GLY A 256 -15.41 -9.45 5.63
C GLY A 256 -14.45 -10.01 6.68
N ASN A 257 -14.87 -9.91 7.95
CA ASN A 257 -14.15 -10.40 9.13
C ASN A 257 -12.69 -9.90 9.25
N GLN A 258 -12.41 -8.67 8.81
CA GLN A 258 -11.11 -8.04 9.00
C GLN A 258 -10.96 -7.46 10.42
N GLN A 259 -9.74 -7.42 10.96
CA GLN A 259 -9.48 -6.73 12.23
C GLN A 259 -9.41 -5.21 12.02
N GLY A 260 -10.28 -4.47 12.72
CA GLY A 260 -10.26 -3.01 12.78
C GLY A 260 -9.96 -2.47 14.18
N SER A 261 -9.68 -1.17 14.27
CA SER A 261 -9.50 -0.42 15.53
C SER A 261 -10.76 0.30 16.01
N GLY A 262 -11.80 0.40 15.17
CA GLY A 262 -13.07 1.04 15.49
C GLY A 262 -14.07 0.08 16.15
N ALA A 263 -15.11 0.65 16.77
CA ALA A 263 -16.22 -0.13 17.30
C ALA A 263 -16.91 -0.94 16.18
N PRO A 264 -17.44 -2.15 16.47
CA PRO A 264 -18.19 -2.91 15.48
C PRO A 264 -19.27 -2.07 14.80
N GLY A 265 -19.31 -2.07 13.46
CA GLY A 265 -20.24 -1.30 12.64
C GLY A 265 -19.87 0.18 12.42
N SER A 266 -18.84 0.72 13.07
CA SER A 266 -18.48 2.15 12.90
C SER A 266 -18.00 2.48 11.48
N SER A 267 -17.37 1.53 10.79
CA SER A 267 -16.90 1.70 9.41
C SER A 267 -18.04 2.01 8.43
N ALA A 268 -19.23 1.42 8.64
CA ALA A 268 -20.41 1.67 7.80
C ALA A 268 -20.94 3.11 7.95
N LEU A 269 -20.68 3.75 9.09
CA LEU A 269 -21.07 5.14 9.35
C LEU A 269 -20.01 6.14 8.89
N ALA A 270 -18.75 5.72 8.79
CA ALA A 270 -17.60 6.55 8.45
C ALA A 270 -17.22 6.42 6.95
N LEU A 271 -15.90 6.38 6.68
CA LEU A 271 -15.36 6.06 5.37
C LEU A 271 -14.91 4.59 5.36
N PRO A 272 -15.39 3.77 4.40
CA PRO A 272 -14.99 2.38 4.30
C PRO A 272 -13.53 2.25 3.84
N ALA A 273 -12.84 1.25 4.38
CA ALA A 273 -11.53 0.86 3.90
C ALA A 273 -11.65 -0.06 2.68
N SER A 274 -10.63 -0.07 1.83
CA SER A 274 -10.49 -1.03 0.74
C SER A 274 -9.25 -1.89 0.96
N ALA A 275 -9.33 -3.18 0.62
CA ALA A 275 -8.17 -4.06 0.50
C ALA A 275 -7.66 -4.04 -0.95
N GLY A 276 -6.35 -4.15 -1.14
CA GLY A 276 -5.78 -4.10 -2.48
C GLY A 276 -4.29 -4.45 -2.55
N PRO A 277 -3.80 -4.72 -3.77
CA PRO A 277 -2.45 -5.22 -4.00
C PRO A 277 -1.37 -4.13 -3.92
N ILE A 278 -0.19 -4.53 -3.44
CA ILE A 278 1.10 -3.84 -3.59
C ILE A 278 2.04 -4.82 -4.30
N ALA A 279 2.69 -4.39 -5.38
CA ALA A 279 3.46 -5.29 -6.24
C ALA A 279 4.70 -4.65 -6.85
N THR A 280 5.59 -5.50 -7.36
CA THR A 280 6.78 -5.09 -8.10
C THR A 280 6.54 -4.92 -9.60
N SER A 281 5.42 -5.42 -10.14
CA SER A 281 5.09 -5.37 -11.57
C SER A 281 3.67 -4.88 -11.80
N MET A 282 3.46 -4.15 -12.90
CA MET A 282 2.14 -3.62 -13.28
C MET A 282 1.15 -4.73 -13.66
N ARG A 283 1.64 -5.80 -14.29
CA ARG A 283 0.75 -6.90 -14.73
C ARG A 283 0.25 -7.78 -13.58
N ASP A 284 0.93 -7.75 -12.44
CA ASP A 284 0.51 -8.49 -11.24
C ASP A 284 -0.83 -7.96 -10.67
N PHE A 285 -1.21 -6.72 -10.99
CA PHE A 285 -2.50 -6.17 -10.59
C PHE A 285 -3.67 -6.81 -11.30
N GLU A 286 -3.56 -7.04 -12.61
CA GLU A 286 -4.61 -7.75 -13.33
C GLU A 286 -4.71 -9.17 -12.80
N LEU A 287 -3.59 -9.88 -12.61
CA LEU A 287 -3.58 -11.21 -12.01
C LEU A 287 -4.37 -11.25 -10.68
N PHE A 288 -4.04 -10.37 -9.74
CA PHE A 288 -4.68 -10.34 -8.42
C PHE A 288 -6.15 -9.97 -8.50
N LEU A 289 -6.48 -8.85 -9.15
CA LEU A 289 -7.85 -8.33 -9.19
C LEU A 289 -8.78 -9.26 -9.97
N ARG A 290 -8.29 -9.87 -11.05
CA ARG A 290 -9.01 -10.89 -11.82
C ARG A 290 -9.25 -12.14 -10.98
N ALA A 291 -8.22 -12.70 -10.35
CA ALA A 291 -8.36 -13.89 -9.51
C ALA A 291 -9.37 -13.70 -8.39
N VAL A 292 -9.41 -12.51 -7.76
CA VAL A 292 -10.42 -12.20 -6.75
C VAL A 292 -11.80 -12.04 -7.37
N ALA A 293 -11.96 -11.31 -8.47
CA ALA A 293 -13.27 -11.13 -9.10
C ALA A 293 -13.87 -12.45 -9.62
N GLU A 294 -13.04 -13.33 -10.19
CA GLU A 294 -13.43 -14.65 -10.70
C GLU A 294 -13.73 -15.67 -9.60
N SER A 295 -13.39 -15.37 -8.34
CA SER A 295 -13.81 -16.15 -7.17
C SER A 295 -15.25 -15.88 -6.71
N GLU A 296 -15.97 -15.01 -7.42
CA GLU A 296 -17.34 -14.59 -7.14
C GLU A 296 -17.56 -14.12 -5.68
N PRO A 297 -16.77 -13.14 -5.19
CA PRO A 297 -16.72 -12.75 -3.78
C PRO A 297 -18.05 -12.25 -3.20
N TRP A 298 -18.97 -11.78 -4.03
CA TRP A 298 -20.33 -11.37 -3.62
C TRP A 298 -21.18 -12.53 -3.06
N ASN A 299 -20.80 -13.78 -3.30
CA ASN A 299 -21.48 -14.95 -2.73
C ASN A 299 -21.11 -15.19 -1.26
N VAL A 300 -20.03 -14.57 -0.76
CA VAL A 300 -19.47 -14.80 0.59
C VAL A 300 -19.25 -13.52 1.40
N ASP A 301 -19.31 -12.35 0.77
CA ASP A 301 -19.24 -11.04 1.43
C ASP A 301 -20.36 -10.12 0.89
N PRO A 302 -21.35 -9.74 1.72
CA PRO A 302 -22.52 -8.98 1.28
C PRO A 302 -22.21 -7.54 0.87
N ASP A 303 -21.03 -7.02 1.23
CA ASP A 303 -20.63 -5.65 0.88
C ASP A 303 -20.06 -5.54 -0.53
N VAL A 304 -19.69 -6.67 -1.13
CA VAL A 304 -19.04 -6.72 -2.44
C VAL A 304 -20.04 -6.51 -3.57
N ALA A 305 -19.68 -5.60 -4.48
CA ALA A 305 -20.46 -5.34 -5.68
C ALA A 305 -20.30 -6.49 -6.67
N TYR A 306 -21.42 -6.95 -7.23
CA TYR A 306 -21.43 -7.93 -8.30
C TYR A 306 -20.62 -7.43 -9.51
N GLY A 307 -19.86 -8.34 -10.13
CA GLY A 307 -19.26 -8.10 -11.44
C GLY A 307 -17.89 -8.76 -11.58
N LEU A 308 -17.74 -9.55 -12.63
CA LEU A 308 -16.48 -10.15 -13.05
C LEU A 308 -15.53 -9.07 -13.57
N TRP A 309 -14.22 -9.39 -13.61
CA TRP A 309 -13.18 -8.46 -14.02
C TRP A 309 -13.46 -7.76 -15.36
N ASP A 310 -13.89 -8.51 -16.36
CA ASP A 310 -14.13 -7.99 -17.71
C ASP A 310 -15.35 -7.05 -17.80
N GLU A 311 -16.15 -6.96 -16.74
CA GLU A 311 -17.30 -6.06 -16.62
C GLU A 311 -16.93 -4.74 -15.89
N GLN A 312 -15.70 -4.60 -15.37
CA GLN A 312 -15.28 -3.48 -14.50
C GLN A 312 -14.69 -2.28 -15.28
N GLY A 313 -15.33 -1.91 -16.39
CA GLY A 313 -14.95 -0.75 -17.20
C GLY A 313 -14.39 -1.09 -18.59
N PHE A 314 -14.18 -0.05 -19.39
CA PHE A 314 -13.70 -0.13 -20.78
C PHE A 314 -12.22 0.26 -20.89
N SER A 315 -11.51 -0.39 -21.81
CA SER A 315 -10.13 -0.08 -22.19
C SER A 315 -10.09 0.85 -23.40
N PRO A 316 -9.63 2.10 -23.27
CA PRO A 316 -9.23 2.87 -24.45
C PRO A 316 -7.95 2.27 -25.06
N SER A 317 -7.74 2.48 -26.36
CA SER A 317 -6.45 2.15 -27.00
C SER A 317 -5.36 3.14 -26.54
N LYS A 318 -4.07 2.78 -26.71
CA LYS A 318 -2.94 3.64 -26.31
C LYS A 318 -3.03 5.06 -26.91
N THR A 319 -3.53 5.19 -28.14
CA THR A 319 -3.62 6.47 -28.85
C THR A 319 -4.90 7.24 -28.57
N ASP A 320 -5.91 6.58 -28.02
CA ASP A 320 -7.22 7.17 -27.79
C ASP A 320 -7.40 7.66 -26.35
N ILE A 321 -6.56 7.20 -25.43
CA ILE A 321 -6.62 7.59 -24.02
C ILE A 321 -6.35 9.08 -23.81
N VAL A 322 -7.22 9.72 -23.04
CA VAL A 322 -7.06 11.11 -22.58
C VAL A 322 -6.75 11.12 -21.09
N VAL A 323 -5.56 11.62 -20.73
CA VAL A 323 -5.09 11.70 -19.34
C VAL A 323 -5.26 13.13 -18.82
N GLY A 324 -6.12 13.30 -17.83
CA GLY A 324 -6.25 14.56 -17.09
C GLY A 324 -5.03 14.84 -16.21
N LEU A 325 -4.62 16.09 -16.06
CA LEU A 325 -3.53 16.53 -15.20
C LEU A 325 -4.08 17.39 -14.06
N VAL A 326 -4.00 16.89 -12.84
CA VAL A 326 -4.43 17.60 -11.62
C VAL A 326 -3.22 17.88 -10.75
N ARG A 327 -2.88 19.16 -10.59
CA ARG A 327 -1.61 19.57 -9.97
C ARG A 327 -1.71 19.80 -8.46
N ARG A 328 -2.84 20.33 -8.01
CA ARG A 328 -3.05 20.82 -6.64
C ARG A 328 -4.37 20.34 -6.10
N ASP A 329 -4.42 20.12 -4.77
CA ASP A 329 -5.63 19.73 -4.07
C ASP A 329 -6.33 20.92 -3.35
N GLY A 330 -5.66 22.08 -3.30
CA GLY A 330 -6.16 23.29 -2.63
C GLY A 330 -6.01 23.27 -1.11
N VAL A 331 -5.28 22.29 -0.56
CA VAL A 331 -5.03 22.12 0.87
C VAL A 331 -3.54 22.23 1.19
N ILE A 332 -2.69 21.62 0.37
CA ILE A 332 -1.23 21.62 0.52
C ILE A 332 -0.60 21.86 -0.85
N ASP A 333 0.29 22.83 -0.96
CA ASP A 333 0.99 23.05 -2.22
C ASP A 333 2.12 22.04 -2.42
N PRO A 334 2.23 21.39 -3.60
CA PRO A 334 3.33 20.50 -3.87
C PRO A 334 4.68 21.23 -3.82
N LEU A 335 5.67 20.56 -3.24
CA LEU A 335 7.06 21.01 -3.25
C LEU A 335 7.63 20.99 -4.67
N PRO A 336 8.69 21.78 -4.96
CA PRO A 336 9.29 21.89 -6.29
C PRO A 336 9.51 20.55 -7.04
N PRO A 337 10.10 19.49 -6.45
CA PRO A 337 10.31 18.23 -7.15
C PRO A 337 9.00 17.52 -7.54
N ILE A 338 7.91 17.76 -6.81
CA ILE A 338 6.60 17.18 -7.11
C ILE A 338 5.94 17.89 -8.28
N ASN A 339 6.01 19.21 -8.36
CA ASN A 339 5.55 19.92 -9.57
C ASN A 339 6.35 19.47 -10.80
N LYS A 340 7.67 19.37 -10.66
CA LYS A 340 8.58 18.94 -11.72
C LYS A 340 8.25 17.53 -12.23
N ILE A 341 7.99 16.56 -11.36
CA ILE A 341 7.69 15.19 -11.82
C ILE A 341 6.34 15.11 -12.56
N ILE A 342 5.35 15.94 -12.19
CA ILE A 342 4.08 16.02 -12.93
C ILE A 342 4.33 16.57 -14.34
N ASP A 343 5.13 17.63 -14.47
CA ASP A 343 5.49 18.22 -15.77
C ASP A 343 6.27 17.25 -16.66
N GLU A 344 7.28 16.59 -16.08
CA GLU A 344 8.07 15.57 -16.77
C GLU A 344 7.20 14.41 -17.23
N THR A 345 6.34 13.89 -16.37
CA THR A 345 5.45 12.77 -16.72
C THR A 345 4.50 13.18 -17.84
N ALA A 346 3.90 14.38 -17.76
CA ALA A 346 3.05 14.90 -18.82
C ALA A 346 3.80 15.04 -20.16
N ALA A 347 5.07 15.49 -20.13
CA ALA A 347 5.90 15.56 -21.33
C ALA A 347 6.20 14.17 -21.91
N MET A 348 6.56 13.19 -21.06
CA MET A 348 6.80 11.80 -21.47
C MET A 348 5.57 11.20 -22.16
N LEU A 349 4.37 11.43 -21.62
CA LEU A 349 3.12 10.98 -22.23
C LEU A 349 2.89 11.62 -23.61
N ARG A 350 3.04 12.94 -23.73
CA ARG A 350 2.87 13.65 -25.00
C ARG A 350 3.87 13.21 -26.07
N ASN A 351 5.13 12.96 -25.69
CA ASN A 351 6.15 12.44 -26.62
C ASN A 351 5.79 11.06 -27.17
N GLN A 352 5.00 10.28 -26.43
CA GLN A 352 4.49 8.98 -26.84
C GLN A 352 3.11 9.05 -27.54
N GLY A 353 2.64 10.26 -27.87
CA GLY A 353 1.38 10.50 -28.57
C GLY A 353 0.13 10.43 -27.70
N ILE A 354 0.28 10.33 -26.37
CA ILE A 354 -0.86 10.29 -25.44
C ILE A 354 -1.36 11.71 -25.19
N LYS A 355 -2.68 11.89 -25.25
CA LYS A 355 -3.32 13.20 -25.02
C LYS A 355 -3.33 13.52 -23.53
N THR A 356 -2.93 14.74 -23.18
CA THR A 356 -2.98 15.26 -21.81
C THR A 356 -3.81 16.52 -21.75
N VAL A 357 -4.71 16.64 -20.78
CA VAL A 357 -5.57 17.83 -20.58
C VAL A 357 -5.38 18.36 -19.16
N GLU A 358 -5.17 19.67 -19.00
CA GLU A 358 -5.09 20.28 -17.66
C GLU A 358 -6.48 20.33 -17.00
N MET A 359 -6.55 19.96 -15.73
CA MET A 359 -7.79 19.92 -14.96
C MET A 359 -7.65 20.70 -13.66
N ASP A 360 -8.29 21.87 -13.60
CA ASP A 360 -8.41 22.60 -12.34
C ASP A 360 -9.66 22.16 -11.55
N ILE A 361 -9.49 21.10 -10.76
CA ILE A 361 -10.50 20.62 -9.81
C ILE A 361 -10.14 20.99 -8.36
N THR A 362 -9.22 21.94 -8.18
CA THR A 362 -8.72 22.40 -6.86
C THR A 362 -9.85 22.78 -5.89
N PRO A 363 -10.90 23.52 -6.30
CA PRO A 363 -12.01 23.86 -5.40
C PRO A 363 -12.82 22.65 -4.93
N LEU A 364 -12.90 21.59 -5.74
CA LEU A 364 -13.62 20.37 -5.39
C LEU A 364 -12.80 19.46 -4.46
N LEU A 365 -11.49 19.33 -4.71
CA LEU A 365 -10.59 18.53 -3.87
C LEU A 365 -10.43 19.12 -2.45
N SER A 366 -10.36 20.44 -2.32
CA SER A 366 -10.29 21.08 -0.99
C SER A 366 -11.54 20.82 -0.15
N GLN A 367 -12.73 20.76 -0.78
CA GLN A 367 -13.98 20.35 -0.14
C GLN A 367 -13.94 18.87 0.27
N CYS A 368 -13.42 17.99 -0.60
CA CYS A 368 -13.26 16.56 -0.28
C CYS A 368 -12.48 16.39 1.01
N GLN A 369 -11.35 17.08 1.14
CA GLN A 369 -10.52 16.87 2.30
C GLN A 369 -11.17 17.33 3.61
N SER A 370 -11.82 18.49 3.60
CA SER A 370 -12.54 18.99 4.78
C SER A 370 -13.61 18.00 5.24
N LEU A 371 -14.33 17.40 4.29
CA LEU A 371 -15.37 16.41 4.56
C LEU A 371 -14.78 15.08 5.02
N ALA A 372 -13.72 14.58 4.39
CA ALA A 372 -13.04 13.35 4.79
C ALA A 372 -12.52 13.43 6.23
N ASN A 373 -11.87 14.55 6.60
CA ASN A 373 -11.43 14.81 7.98
C ASN A 373 -12.57 14.79 8.99
N ALA A 374 -13.75 15.33 8.62
CA ALA A 374 -14.92 15.30 9.49
C ALA A 374 -15.47 13.87 9.66
N MET A 375 -15.45 13.06 8.60
CA MET A 375 -15.94 11.68 8.61
C MET A 375 -14.99 10.71 9.34
N PHE A 376 -13.66 10.89 9.26
CA PHE A 376 -12.72 10.08 10.02
C PHE A 376 -12.88 10.23 11.53
N GLY A 377 -13.37 11.38 11.99
CA GLY A 377 -13.51 11.70 13.41
C GLY A 377 -14.93 11.54 13.98
N ILE A 378 -15.82 10.78 13.32
CA ILE A 378 -17.24 10.71 13.73
C ILE A 378 -17.42 10.13 15.14
N ASP A 379 -16.60 9.18 15.54
CA ASP A 379 -16.65 8.49 16.84
C ASP A 379 -15.81 9.21 17.92
N GLY A 380 -15.11 10.27 17.53
CA GLY A 380 -14.20 11.02 18.39
C GLY A 380 -12.97 10.23 18.85
N ASN A 381 -12.64 9.13 18.19
CA ASN A 381 -11.58 8.19 18.56
C ASN A 381 -11.77 7.52 19.93
N ASN A 382 -12.96 7.61 20.54
CA ASN A 382 -13.12 7.23 21.95
C ASN A 382 -12.90 5.73 22.17
N PHE A 383 -13.46 4.89 21.30
CA PHE A 383 -13.33 3.44 21.40
C PHE A 383 -11.86 2.96 21.32
N VAL A 384 -11.08 3.49 20.38
CA VAL A 384 -9.66 3.12 20.26
C VAL A 384 -8.85 3.57 21.47
N PHE A 385 -9.16 4.73 22.04
CA PHE A 385 -8.50 5.17 23.28
C PHE A 385 -8.92 4.32 24.48
N ASP A 386 -10.19 3.92 24.61
CA ASP A 386 -10.64 3.04 25.70
C ASP A 386 -9.83 1.73 25.69
N ILE A 387 -9.61 1.19 24.50
CA ILE A 387 -8.80 -0.01 24.31
C ILE A 387 -7.33 0.21 24.69
N LEU A 388 -6.69 1.27 24.20
CA LEU A 388 -5.27 1.57 24.49
C LEU A 388 -5.04 1.81 25.99
N GLU A 389 -5.92 2.60 26.62
CA GLU A 389 -5.88 2.92 28.05
C GLU A 389 -6.06 1.66 28.91
N SER A 390 -6.91 0.71 28.48
CA SER A 390 -7.11 -0.57 29.20
C SER A 390 -5.83 -1.41 29.32
N ALA A 391 -4.89 -1.26 28.39
CA ALA A 391 -3.60 -1.94 28.39
C ALA A 391 -2.46 -1.09 28.97
N GLY A 392 -2.72 0.16 29.36
CA GLY A 392 -1.70 1.12 29.77
C GLY A 392 -0.66 1.41 28.69
N GLU A 393 -1.01 1.22 27.41
CA GLU A 393 -0.11 1.36 26.27
C GLU A 393 -0.08 2.83 25.79
N PRO A 394 1.10 3.48 25.71
CA PRO A 394 1.19 4.85 25.22
C PRO A 394 1.00 4.94 23.69
N LEU A 395 0.65 6.13 23.20
CA LEU A 395 0.62 6.38 21.76
C LEU A 395 2.03 6.30 21.14
N SER A 396 2.11 5.73 19.94
CA SER A 396 3.33 5.75 19.11
C SER A 396 3.75 7.18 18.76
N PRO A 397 5.06 7.44 18.48
CA PRO A 397 5.58 8.80 18.31
C PRO A 397 4.80 9.67 17.33
N TRP A 398 4.44 9.14 16.15
CA TRP A 398 3.66 9.89 15.15
C TRP A 398 2.25 10.27 15.64
N LEU A 399 1.61 9.37 16.40
CA LEU A 399 0.24 9.55 16.88
C LEU A 399 0.15 10.55 18.03
N GLN A 400 1.19 10.70 18.85
CA GLN A 400 1.17 11.54 20.07
C GLN A 400 0.69 12.98 19.82
N SER A 401 1.05 13.58 18.68
CA SER A 401 0.66 14.96 18.33
C SER A 401 -0.58 15.05 17.43
N ARG A 402 -1.12 13.91 16.97
CA ARG A 402 -2.12 13.85 15.89
C ARG A 402 -3.42 13.17 16.29
N LEU A 403 -3.36 12.18 17.17
CA LEU A 403 -4.52 11.44 17.67
C LEU A 403 -4.90 11.95 19.06
N ARG A 404 -6.17 12.28 19.24
CA ARG A 404 -6.74 12.75 20.51
C ARG A 404 -8.22 12.41 20.58
N ARG A 405 -8.73 12.19 21.80
CA ARG A 405 -10.17 12.07 22.04
C ARG A 405 -10.87 13.36 21.62
N LYS A 406 -12.06 13.22 21.06
CA LYS A 406 -12.95 14.32 20.70
C LYS A 406 -14.39 13.93 21.07
N LYS A 407 -15.27 14.92 21.11
CA LYS A 407 -16.70 14.67 21.21
C LYS A 407 -17.16 13.91 19.95
N ALA A 408 -17.80 12.76 20.14
CA ALA A 408 -18.43 12.03 19.07
C ALA A 408 -19.56 12.87 18.43
N LYS A 409 -19.78 12.68 17.13
CA LYS A 409 -20.85 13.35 16.39
C LYS A 409 -22.20 12.69 16.69
N SER A 410 -23.27 13.48 16.71
CA SER A 410 -24.63 12.93 16.80
C SER A 410 -25.05 12.26 15.49
N LEU A 411 -26.12 11.46 15.51
CA LEU A 411 -26.64 10.81 14.31
C LEU A 411 -27.02 11.81 13.22
N GLU A 412 -27.63 12.94 13.60
CA GLU A 412 -28.01 14.03 12.70
C GLU A 412 -26.78 14.62 12.02
N GLN A 413 -25.71 14.88 12.78
CA GLN A 413 -24.45 15.37 12.24
C GLN A 413 -23.80 14.37 11.29
N VAL A 414 -23.89 13.07 11.58
CA VAL A 414 -23.40 12.02 10.67
C VAL A 414 -24.23 12.01 9.37
N ALA A 415 -25.55 12.09 9.46
CA ALA A 415 -26.43 12.17 8.31
C ALA A 415 -26.13 13.39 7.41
N GLU A 416 -25.88 14.55 8.02
CA GLU A 416 -25.45 15.76 7.28
C GLU A 416 -24.13 15.57 6.54
N LEU A 417 -23.17 14.84 7.12
CA LEU A 417 -21.90 14.54 6.44
C LEU A 417 -22.12 13.63 5.23
N HIS A 418 -22.98 12.62 5.32
CA HIS A 418 -23.32 11.77 4.17
C HIS A 418 -24.05 12.56 3.08
N ALA A 419 -24.99 13.45 3.44
CA ALA A 419 -25.64 14.33 2.47
C ALA A 419 -24.65 15.21 1.69
N LYS A 420 -23.66 15.80 2.40
CA LYS A 420 -22.57 16.57 1.78
C LYS A 420 -21.68 15.71 0.89
N LYS A 421 -21.40 14.46 1.30
CA LYS A 421 -20.62 13.50 0.51
C LYS A 421 -21.33 13.21 -0.82
N ASP A 422 -22.65 13.00 -0.78
CA ASP A 422 -23.44 12.71 -1.98
C ASP A 422 -23.60 13.93 -2.90
N GLU A 423 -23.68 15.14 -2.35
CA GLU A 423 -23.62 16.37 -3.15
C GLU A 423 -22.27 16.48 -3.87
N LEU A 424 -21.17 16.25 -3.16
CA LEU A 424 -19.85 16.34 -3.75
C LEU A 424 -19.61 15.26 -4.81
N ARG A 425 -20.03 14.01 -4.57
CA ARG A 425 -19.97 12.93 -5.56
C ARG A 425 -20.74 13.28 -6.84
N ARG A 426 -21.89 13.96 -6.73
CA ARG A 426 -22.64 14.46 -7.90
C ARG A 426 -21.86 15.52 -8.68
N LYS A 427 -21.21 16.47 -7.98
CA LYS A 427 -20.33 17.48 -8.62
C LYS A 427 -19.15 16.83 -9.35
N PHE A 428 -18.57 15.77 -8.79
CA PHE A 428 -17.48 15.03 -9.42
C PHE A 428 -17.88 14.24 -10.68
N LEU A 429 -19.16 14.06 -10.99
CA LEU A 429 -19.54 13.41 -12.25
C LEU A 429 -19.14 14.23 -13.48
N SER A 430 -19.08 15.56 -13.37
CA SER A 430 -18.73 16.41 -14.50
C SER A 430 -17.23 16.48 -14.80
N ILE A 431 -16.35 16.04 -13.87
CA ILE A 431 -14.90 16.16 -14.07
C ILE A 431 -14.35 15.17 -15.10
N TRP A 432 -15.14 14.17 -15.46
CA TRP A 432 -14.75 13.14 -16.44
C TRP A 432 -14.98 13.59 -17.88
N LYS A 433 -15.32 14.87 -18.08
CA LYS A 433 -15.35 15.56 -19.36
C LYS A 433 -14.60 16.88 -19.23
N ASP A 434 -13.83 17.25 -20.24
CA ASP A 434 -13.22 18.58 -20.29
C ASP A 434 -14.24 19.66 -20.71
N GLU A 435 -13.79 20.91 -20.79
CA GLU A 435 -14.62 22.05 -21.17
C GLU A 435 -15.19 21.98 -22.60
N HIS A 436 -14.61 21.12 -23.44
CA HIS A 436 -15.04 20.85 -24.81
C HIS A 436 -15.88 19.58 -24.94
N GLY A 437 -16.14 18.89 -23.83
CA GLY A 437 -16.94 17.65 -23.78
C GLY A 437 -16.16 16.38 -24.13
N VAL A 438 -14.82 16.46 -24.24
CA VAL A 438 -13.95 15.30 -24.45
C VAL A 438 -13.91 14.47 -23.18
N ASP A 439 -14.13 13.16 -23.30
CA ASP A 439 -14.07 12.25 -22.16
C ASP A 439 -12.63 12.14 -21.63
N ILE A 440 -12.49 12.20 -20.30
CA ILE A 440 -11.23 11.98 -19.59
C ILE A 440 -11.23 10.55 -19.07
N ASP A 441 -10.21 9.78 -19.44
CA ASP A 441 -10.16 8.35 -19.14
C ASP A 441 -9.67 8.02 -17.75
N ALA A 442 -8.62 8.72 -17.38
CA ALA A 442 -8.04 8.72 -16.06
C ALA A 442 -7.43 10.10 -15.85
N PHE A 443 -7.20 10.48 -14.60
CA PHE A 443 -6.37 11.64 -14.32
C PHE A 443 -5.19 11.27 -13.44
N LEU A 444 -4.11 12.01 -13.65
CA LEU A 444 -2.85 11.90 -12.95
C LEU A 444 -2.74 13.07 -11.97
N CYS A 445 -2.33 12.77 -10.74
CA CYS A 445 -2.09 13.76 -9.68
C CYS A 445 -0.93 13.34 -8.78
N PRO A 446 -0.42 14.23 -7.91
CA PRO A 446 0.55 13.83 -6.89
C PRO A 446 -0.01 12.76 -5.95
N VAL A 447 0.83 11.81 -5.52
CA VAL A 447 0.50 10.89 -4.40
C VAL A 447 0.59 11.65 -3.06
N ALA A 448 1.57 12.54 -2.95
CA ALA A 448 1.85 13.37 -1.80
C ALA A 448 2.45 14.72 -2.27
N PRO A 449 2.38 15.78 -1.46
CA PRO A 449 2.90 17.09 -1.83
C PRO A 449 4.41 17.24 -1.59
N HIS A 450 5.13 16.18 -1.23
CA HIS A 450 6.56 16.18 -0.92
C HIS A 450 7.23 14.87 -1.37
N PRO A 451 8.57 14.83 -1.56
CA PRO A 451 9.32 13.57 -1.67
C PRO A 451 9.22 12.75 -0.37
N VAL A 452 9.71 11.51 -0.36
CA VAL A 452 9.60 10.65 0.84
C VAL A 452 10.29 11.32 2.04
N PRO A 453 9.54 11.72 3.10
CA PRO A 453 10.08 12.50 4.20
C PRO A 453 10.82 11.64 5.20
N GLU A 454 11.59 12.28 6.08
CA GLU A 454 12.17 11.61 7.25
C GLU A 454 11.09 10.91 8.09
N ILE A 455 11.53 9.92 8.86
CA ILE A 455 10.67 9.19 9.80
C ILE A 455 9.85 10.17 10.66
N ASP A 456 8.57 9.85 10.83
CA ASP A 456 7.56 10.58 11.59
C ASP A 456 7.20 11.99 11.06
N ARG A 457 7.70 12.40 9.88
CA ARG A 457 7.46 13.73 9.30
C ARG A 457 6.37 13.79 8.23
N TRP A 458 5.73 12.67 7.86
CA TRP A 458 4.57 12.69 6.95
C TRP A 458 3.45 13.59 7.53
N ASN A 459 2.97 14.56 6.74
CA ASN A 459 2.26 15.73 7.25
C ASN A 459 0.80 15.88 6.80
N GLY A 460 0.37 15.22 5.72
CA GLY A 460 -0.97 15.41 5.16
C GLY A 460 -1.50 14.17 4.43
N VAL A 461 -2.82 14.09 4.31
CA VAL A 461 -3.53 12.94 3.71
C VAL A 461 -4.39 13.34 2.52
N SER A 462 -4.48 14.64 2.22
CA SER A 462 -5.47 15.22 1.30
C SER A 462 -5.39 14.71 -0.14
N TYR A 463 -4.18 14.44 -0.63
CA TYR A 463 -3.92 13.84 -1.94
C TYR A 463 -4.40 12.39 -2.06
N THR A 464 -4.66 11.69 -0.96
CA THR A 464 -5.11 10.30 -0.97
C THR A 464 -6.51 10.11 -0.40
N SER A 465 -6.90 10.84 0.65
CA SER A 465 -8.21 10.77 1.32
C SER A 465 -9.36 11.20 0.43
N SER A 466 -9.13 12.14 -0.49
CA SER A 466 -10.15 12.61 -1.44
C SER A 466 -10.74 11.45 -2.25
N PHE A 467 -9.90 10.51 -2.68
CA PHE A 467 -10.33 9.34 -3.46
C PHE A 467 -10.89 8.20 -2.60
N VAL A 468 -10.72 8.26 -1.28
CA VAL A 468 -11.44 7.40 -0.34
C VAL A 468 -12.86 7.94 -0.14
N LEU A 469 -13.01 9.24 0.07
CA LEU A 469 -14.32 9.89 0.20
C LEU A 469 -15.20 9.67 -1.04
N LEU A 470 -14.62 9.81 -2.22
CA LEU A 470 -15.31 9.64 -3.50
C LEU A 470 -15.50 8.17 -3.90
N ASP A 471 -14.78 7.26 -3.25
CA ASP A 471 -14.68 5.84 -3.61
C ASP A 471 -14.19 5.64 -5.06
N TYR A 472 -13.16 6.38 -5.44
CA TYR A 472 -12.53 6.25 -6.76
C TYR A 472 -11.34 5.30 -6.65
N PRO A 473 -11.22 4.29 -7.52
CA PRO A 473 -10.02 3.46 -7.57
C PRO A 473 -8.83 4.33 -7.97
N SER A 474 -7.72 4.14 -7.27
CA SER A 474 -6.53 4.97 -7.42
C SER A 474 -5.27 4.16 -7.22
N GLY A 475 -4.26 4.34 -8.08
CA GLY A 475 -3.01 3.60 -8.00
C GLY A 475 -1.77 4.49 -8.03
N THR A 476 -0.71 4.03 -7.37
CA THR A 476 0.60 4.66 -7.33
C THR A 476 1.52 4.06 -8.38
N LEU A 477 2.22 4.92 -9.11
CA LEU A 477 3.12 4.57 -10.20
C LEU A 477 4.47 5.27 -10.00
N PRO A 478 5.58 4.53 -9.77
CA PRO A 478 6.92 5.08 -9.73
C PRO A 478 7.41 5.57 -11.10
N ILE A 479 7.97 6.78 -11.16
CA ILE A 479 8.48 7.37 -12.39
C ILE A 479 10.01 7.25 -12.47
N ARG A 480 10.70 7.81 -11.47
CA ARG A 480 12.17 7.79 -11.37
C ARG A 480 12.62 8.16 -9.94
N PRO A 481 13.88 7.86 -9.55
CA PRO A 481 14.44 8.41 -8.32
C PRO A 481 14.65 9.92 -8.39
N LEU A 482 14.57 10.57 -7.22
CA LEU A 482 14.97 11.95 -7.03
C LEU A 482 16.50 12.08 -7.15
N ASN A 483 16.96 13.06 -7.91
CA ASN A 483 18.38 13.34 -8.13
C ASN A 483 18.77 14.78 -7.70
N ALA A 484 20.06 15.12 -7.82
CA ALA A 484 20.59 16.41 -7.35
C ALA A 484 19.92 17.63 -8.01
N THR A 485 19.48 17.52 -9.27
CA THR A 485 18.82 18.63 -9.98
C THR A 485 17.41 18.91 -9.44
N ASP A 486 16.79 17.95 -8.76
CA ASP A 486 15.47 18.09 -8.16
C ASP A 486 15.52 18.82 -6.81
N LEU A 487 16.71 18.99 -6.22
CA LEU A 487 16.91 19.74 -4.96
C LEU A 487 16.82 21.26 -5.16
N ALA A 488 16.83 21.71 -6.42
CA ALA A 488 16.66 23.10 -6.80
C ALA A 488 15.22 23.59 -6.58
N GLY A 489 15.04 24.90 -6.55
CA GLY A 489 13.74 25.54 -6.37
C GLY A 489 13.42 25.89 -4.91
N SER A 490 12.53 26.86 -4.77
CA SER A 490 12.05 27.40 -3.50
C SER A 490 10.55 27.20 -3.38
N VAL A 491 10.08 27.12 -2.13
CA VAL A 491 8.64 27.17 -1.85
C VAL A 491 8.13 28.61 -2.09
N PRO A 492 6.84 28.79 -2.42
CA PRO A 492 6.27 30.13 -2.59
C PRO A 492 6.47 31.02 -1.36
N SER A 493 6.71 32.31 -1.59
CA SER A 493 6.81 33.33 -0.53
C SER A 493 5.44 33.77 0.01
N THR A 494 4.35 33.34 -0.62
CA THR A 494 2.97 33.59 -0.17
C THR A 494 2.73 32.93 1.19
N PRO A 495 1.76 33.40 2.00
CA PRO A 495 1.37 32.71 3.22
C PRO A 495 0.95 31.24 2.96
N PRO A 496 1.25 30.31 3.88
CA PRO A 496 0.76 28.94 3.78
C PRO A 496 -0.77 28.86 3.75
N LEU A 497 -1.33 27.94 2.96
CA LEU A 497 -2.79 27.75 2.85
C LEU A 497 -3.43 27.33 4.19
N GLY A 498 -2.64 26.66 5.04
CA GLY A 498 -3.05 26.24 6.37
C GLY A 498 -1.93 25.51 7.11
N PRO A 499 -2.22 24.89 8.27
CA PRO A 499 -1.21 24.22 9.09
C PRO A 499 -0.49 23.07 8.37
N TRP A 500 -1.20 22.32 7.52
CA TRP A 500 -0.60 21.22 6.75
C TRP A 500 0.36 21.74 5.67
N ASP A 501 -0.04 22.80 4.96
CA ASP A 501 0.83 23.45 3.98
C ASP A 501 2.07 24.08 4.63
N LYS A 502 1.91 24.68 5.81
CA LYS A 502 3.04 25.17 6.60
C LYS A 502 4.02 24.04 6.92
N ALA A 503 3.52 22.94 7.48
CA ALA A 503 4.34 21.76 7.78
C ALA A 503 5.00 21.19 6.51
N ASN A 504 4.33 21.25 5.36
CA ASN A 504 4.88 20.81 4.07
C ASN A 504 6.08 21.65 3.64
N ARG A 505 5.95 22.96 3.74
CA ARG A 505 7.03 23.89 3.38
C ARG A 505 8.25 23.69 4.28
N GLU A 506 8.05 23.36 5.56
CA GLU A 506 9.13 23.01 6.50
C GLU A 506 9.87 21.72 6.12
N LEU A 507 9.25 20.81 5.36
CA LEU A 507 9.94 19.66 4.73
C LEU A 507 10.87 20.09 3.58
N TRP A 508 10.87 21.35 3.17
CA TRP A 508 11.79 21.87 2.15
C TRP A 508 12.76 22.91 2.68
N THR A 509 12.33 23.73 3.63
CA THR A 509 13.15 24.84 4.16
C THR A 509 13.95 24.48 5.40
N ASN A 510 13.47 23.54 6.22
CA ASN A 510 14.05 23.20 7.52
C ASN A 510 14.55 21.74 7.55
N VAL A 511 15.21 21.30 6.48
CA VAL A 511 15.79 19.96 6.37
C VAL A 511 17.04 19.99 5.50
N ASP A 512 17.99 19.08 5.76
CA ASP A 512 19.01 18.76 4.77
C ASP A 512 18.36 17.98 3.62
N LYS A 513 18.08 18.68 2.51
CA LYS A 513 17.40 18.12 1.34
C LYS A 513 18.14 16.91 0.73
N LYS A 514 19.42 16.69 1.06
CA LYS A 514 20.15 15.48 0.64
C LYS A 514 19.49 14.20 1.12
N VAL A 515 18.67 14.25 2.19
CA VAL A 515 17.88 13.10 2.66
C VAL A 515 16.94 12.53 1.58
N TYR A 516 16.54 13.37 0.62
CA TYR A 516 15.64 12.98 -0.47
C TYR A 516 16.34 12.30 -1.64
N LEU A 517 17.67 12.37 -1.74
CA LEU A 517 18.41 11.80 -2.86
C LEU A 517 18.17 10.29 -2.94
N GLY A 518 17.79 9.82 -4.13
CA GLY A 518 17.47 8.41 -4.36
C GLY A 518 16.09 7.99 -3.84
N THR A 519 15.33 8.84 -3.16
CA THR A 519 13.94 8.52 -2.82
C THR A 519 13.07 8.49 -4.08
N PRO A 520 12.04 7.64 -4.16
CA PRO A 520 11.19 7.55 -5.34
C PRO A 520 10.37 8.82 -5.56
N LEU A 521 10.26 9.25 -6.83
CA LEU A 521 9.23 10.17 -7.29
C LEU A 521 8.15 9.38 -8.03
N CYS A 522 6.93 9.48 -7.52
CA CYS A 522 5.78 8.73 -7.99
C CYS A 522 4.62 9.67 -8.34
N VAL A 523 3.74 9.19 -9.20
CA VAL A 523 2.44 9.82 -9.50
C VAL A 523 1.30 8.89 -9.07
N GLN A 524 0.11 9.46 -8.91
CA GLN A 524 -1.12 8.74 -8.64
C GLN A 524 -2.02 8.84 -9.87
N VAL A 525 -2.54 7.70 -10.33
CA VAL A 525 -3.53 7.61 -11.40
C VAL A 525 -4.89 7.28 -10.76
N VAL A 526 -5.95 7.94 -11.22
CA VAL A 526 -7.31 7.76 -10.68
C VAL A 526 -8.28 7.52 -11.82
N ALA A 527 -9.17 6.55 -11.64
CA ALA A 527 -10.26 6.23 -12.57
C ALA A 527 -11.61 6.37 -11.87
N PRO A 528 -12.73 6.35 -12.61
CA PRO A 528 -14.05 6.42 -12.01
C PRO A 528 -14.34 5.23 -11.09
N ARG A 529 -15.21 5.47 -10.10
CA ARG A 529 -15.70 4.46 -9.16
C ARG A 529 -16.11 3.16 -9.87
N LEU A 530 -15.70 2.03 -9.29
CA LEU A 530 -15.98 0.66 -9.75
C LEU A 530 -15.42 0.33 -11.15
N GLN A 531 -14.42 1.09 -11.63
CA GLN A 531 -13.75 0.85 -12.90
C GLN A 531 -12.27 0.47 -12.72
N GLU A 532 -12.00 -0.56 -11.91
CA GLU A 532 -10.64 -1.03 -11.60
C GLU A 532 -9.89 -1.53 -12.84
N LYS A 533 -10.58 -2.18 -13.78
CA LYS A 533 -9.98 -2.61 -15.05
C LYS A 533 -9.48 -1.41 -15.86
N ARG A 534 -10.32 -0.38 -15.99
CA ARG A 534 -9.92 0.90 -16.61
C ARG A 534 -8.72 1.53 -15.90
N LEU A 535 -8.67 1.51 -14.57
CA LEU A 535 -7.50 2.00 -13.82
C LEU A 535 -6.23 1.23 -14.18
N VAL A 536 -6.27 -0.11 -14.15
CA VAL A 536 -5.10 -0.96 -14.44
C VAL A 536 -4.60 -0.71 -15.87
N GLU A 537 -5.51 -0.64 -16.83
CA GLU A 537 -5.19 -0.37 -18.23
C GLU A 537 -4.59 1.03 -18.43
N ALA A 538 -5.20 2.06 -17.83
CA ALA A 538 -4.66 3.43 -17.88
C ALA A 538 -3.27 3.50 -17.24
N MET A 539 -3.07 2.89 -16.07
CA MET A 539 -1.77 2.82 -15.42
C MET A 539 -0.74 2.09 -16.27
N LYS A 540 -1.11 0.99 -16.93
CA LYS A 540 -0.23 0.24 -17.84
C LYS A 540 0.20 1.09 -19.03
N VAL A 541 -0.74 1.78 -19.68
CA VAL A 541 -0.43 2.69 -20.80
C VAL A 541 0.53 3.80 -20.37
N ILE A 542 0.30 4.39 -19.20
CA ILE A 542 1.17 5.43 -18.63
C ILE A 542 2.56 4.86 -18.29
N ASP A 543 2.64 3.72 -17.62
CA ASP A 543 3.90 3.05 -17.23
C ASP A 543 4.74 2.67 -18.46
N ASP A 544 4.11 2.11 -19.48
CA ASP A 544 4.78 1.72 -20.74
C ASP A 544 5.32 2.95 -21.48
N ALA A 545 4.56 4.05 -21.51
CA ALA A 545 4.99 5.31 -22.13
C ALA A 545 6.19 5.94 -21.38
N VAL A 546 6.13 5.98 -20.04
CA VAL A 546 7.23 6.48 -19.20
C VAL A 546 8.48 5.62 -19.39
N LYS A 547 8.36 4.29 -19.36
CA LYS A 547 9.49 3.37 -19.57
C LYS A 547 10.12 3.54 -20.95
N ALA A 548 9.31 3.66 -22.00
CA ALA A 548 9.80 3.89 -23.36
C ALA A 548 10.61 5.20 -23.46
N GLU A 549 10.13 6.28 -22.84
CA GLU A 549 10.80 7.58 -22.87
C GLU A 549 12.09 7.61 -22.03
N LEU A 550 12.09 6.96 -20.86
CA LEU A 550 13.30 6.84 -20.05
C LEU A 550 14.36 5.98 -20.74
N ALA A 551 13.97 4.91 -21.42
CA ALA A 551 14.88 4.09 -22.20
C ALA A 551 15.51 4.87 -23.38
N SER A 552 14.73 5.70 -24.08
CA SER A 552 15.24 6.48 -25.22
C SER A 552 16.18 7.62 -24.81
N THR A 553 16.00 8.17 -23.59
CA THR A 553 16.79 9.28 -23.05
C THR A 553 17.95 8.85 -22.15
N GLY A 554 18.20 7.54 -22.01
CA GLY A 554 19.26 7.00 -21.15
C GLY A 554 18.96 7.11 -19.64
N GLY A 555 17.71 7.39 -19.27
CA GLY A 555 17.24 7.39 -17.90
C GLY A 555 17.03 5.98 -17.35
N LYS A 556 17.17 5.82 -16.03
CA LYS A 556 16.80 4.57 -15.33
C LYS A 556 15.35 4.66 -14.85
N ALA A 557 14.50 3.76 -15.33
CA ALA A 557 13.08 3.71 -14.96
C ALA A 557 12.81 3.17 -13.54
N ARG A 558 13.74 2.40 -12.95
CA ARG A 558 13.62 1.87 -11.58
C ARG A 558 15.00 1.75 -10.91
N LEU A 559 14.99 1.81 -9.57
CA LEU A 559 16.14 1.53 -8.69
C LEU A 559 16.32 0.04 -8.45
#